data_AF-A0A2N5UWY1-F1
#
_entry.id   AF-A0A2N5UWY1-F1
#
_cell.length_a   1.000
_cell.length_b   1.000
_cell.length_c   1.000
_cell.angle_alpha   90.00
_cell.angle_beta   90.00
_cell.angle_gamma   90.00
#
_symmetry.space_group_name_H-M   'P 1'
#
loop_
_entity.id
_entity.type
_entity.pdbx_description
1 polymer ?
#
loop_
_entity_poly.entity_id
_entity_poly.type
_entity_poly.pdbx_seq_one_letter_code
_entity_poly.pdbx_strand_id
1 'polypeptide(L)'
;MPSQSNSGSSNNSGSGFLYKSSGTNSRGNHYCARDYGSGVANPNSYHYSNSDGSYYYSNSNGSTYHNNGKGTATYTPAQEK
;
A
#
# COMPACT_ATOMS: atom_id res chain seq x y z
N MET A 1 0.43 22.31 -14.01
CA MET A 1 0.25 21.37 -12.89
C MET A 1 1.57 21.33 -12.13
N PRO A 2 1.69 21.90 -10.92
CA PRO A 2 2.96 21.81 -10.21
C PRO A 2 3.17 20.37 -9.72
N SER A 3 4.15 19.71 -10.34
CA SER A 3 4.82 18.51 -9.85
C SER A 3 5.43 18.82 -8.49
N GLN A 4 4.82 18.35 -7.41
CA GLN A 4 5.50 18.29 -6.12
C GLN A 4 6.41 17.07 -6.08
N SER A 5 7.66 17.33 -6.45
CA SER A 5 8.82 16.62 -5.96
C SER A 5 8.76 16.57 -4.43
N ASN A 6 8.89 15.39 -3.84
CA ASN A 6 9.54 15.30 -2.55
C ASN A 6 10.29 13.98 -2.41
N SER A 7 11.58 14.06 -2.73
CA SER A 7 12.62 13.18 -2.22
C SER A 7 12.54 13.17 -0.70
N GLY A 8 12.13 12.05 -0.11
CA GLY A 8 11.95 11.92 1.32
C GLY A 8 12.12 10.48 1.75
N SER A 9 13.36 9.97 1.62
CA SER A 9 13.81 8.80 2.38
C SER A 9 13.80 9.20 3.86
N SER A 10 12.64 9.11 4.51
CA SER A 10 12.50 9.30 5.96
C SER A 10 12.28 7.94 6.59
N ASN A 11 13.41 7.29 6.85
CA ASN A 11 13.51 6.05 7.62
C ASN A 11 13.20 6.30 9.10
N ASN A 12 11.98 6.72 9.44
CA ASN A 12 11.40 6.47 10.75
C ASN A 12 9.93 6.87 10.75
N SER A 13 9.04 5.90 10.77
CA SER A 13 7.64 6.16 11.08
C SER A 13 7.44 5.67 12.49
N GLY A 14 7.24 6.58 13.45
CA GLY A 14 6.79 6.31 14.82
C GLY A 14 5.37 5.69 14.88
N SER A 15 5.03 4.90 13.86
CA SER A 15 3.74 4.33 13.52
C SER A 15 3.79 2.78 13.55
N GLY A 16 4.91 2.19 14.00
CA GLY A 16 5.05 0.74 14.19
C GLY A 16 5.30 -0.05 12.90
N PHE A 17 5.77 0.61 11.83
CA PHE A 17 6.14 -0.06 10.58
C PHE A 17 7.36 0.60 9.91
N LEU A 18 8.10 -0.18 9.14
CA LEU A 18 9.22 0.25 8.31
C LEU A 18 8.75 0.47 6.88
N TYR A 19 9.11 1.59 6.25
CA TYR A 19 8.92 1.75 4.82
C TYR A 19 9.94 0.89 4.07
N LYS A 20 9.48 -0.13 3.32
CA LYS A 20 10.37 -0.97 2.52
C LYS A 20 10.71 -0.30 1.20
N SER A 21 9.69 0.21 0.51
CA SER A 21 9.83 0.80 -0.81
C SER A 21 8.57 1.58 -1.14
N SER A 22 8.71 2.66 -1.89
CA SER A 22 7.58 3.35 -2.52
C SER A 22 8.05 4.00 -3.80
N GLY A 23 7.14 4.17 -4.75
CA GLY A 23 7.44 4.85 -5.99
C GLY A 23 6.21 5.11 -6.82
N THR A 24 6.44 5.78 -7.93
CA THR A 24 5.43 6.04 -8.96
C THR A 24 6.01 5.59 -10.29
N ASN A 25 5.29 4.77 -11.03
CA ASN A 25 5.72 4.33 -12.35
C ASN A 25 5.40 5.40 -13.42
N SER A 26 5.94 5.24 -14.63
CA SER A 26 5.72 6.19 -15.74
C SER A 26 4.26 6.34 -16.19
N ARG A 27 3.37 5.43 -15.78
CA ARG A 27 1.92 5.48 -16.04
C ARG A 27 1.15 6.21 -14.94
N GLY A 28 1.86 6.76 -13.95
CA GLY A 28 1.27 7.47 -12.82
C GLY A 28 0.74 6.55 -11.71
N ASN A 29 1.00 5.23 -11.77
CA ASN A 29 0.57 4.33 -10.70
C ASN A 29 1.55 4.43 -9.53
N HIS A 30 1.02 4.60 -8.33
CA HIS A 30 1.79 4.69 -7.10
C HIS A 30 1.77 3.36 -6.36
N TYR A 31 2.90 3.01 -5.77
CA TYR A 31 3.03 1.84 -4.91
C TYR A 31 3.77 2.19 -3.63
N CYS A 32 3.38 1.55 -2.53
CA CYS A 32 3.98 1.71 -1.23
C CYS A 32 3.96 0.37 -0.48
N ALA A 33 5.14 -0.17 -0.22
CA ALA A 33 5.37 -1.36 0.58
C ALA A 33 5.88 -0.97 1.98
N ARG A 34 5.27 -1.58 3.00
CA ARG A 34 5.53 -1.35 4.42
C ARG A 34 5.78 -2.69 5.11
N ASP A 35 6.64 -2.69 6.11
CA ASP A 35 6.97 -3.83 6.95
C ASP A 35 6.49 -3.58 8.38
N TYR A 36 5.46 -4.29 8.83
CA TYR A 36 4.98 -4.19 10.22
C TYR A 36 5.71 -5.16 11.17
N GLY A 37 6.70 -5.91 10.67
CA GLY A 37 7.48 -6.87 11.44
C GLY A 37 6.83 -8.25 11.56
N SER A 38 7.55 -9.20 12.16
CA SER A 38 7.16 -10.62 12.22
C SER A 38 6.00 -10.94 13.17
N GLY A 39 5.45 -9.95 13.87
CA GLY A 39 4.36 -10.11 14.85
C GLY A 39 2.95 -9.96 14.26
N VAL A 40 2.84 -9.70 12.96
CA VAL A 40 1.56 -9.51 12.27
C VAL A 40 1.30 -10.63 11.26
N ALA A 41 0.03 -10.87 10.93
CA ALA A 41 -0.36 -11.91 9.97
C ALA A 41 0.23 -11.68 8.57
N ASN A 42 0.41 -10.42 8.17
CA ASN A 42 1.08 -10.03 6.94
C ASN A 42 2.10 -8.91 7.20
N PRO A 43 3.40 -9.26 7.35
CA PRO A 43 4.44 -8.25 7.52
C PRO A 43 4.53 -7.31 6.31
N ASN A 44 4.29 -7.83 5.09
CA ASN A 44 4.43 -7.10 3.83
C ASN A 44 3.14 -6.37 3.46
N SER A 45 2.75 -5.40 4.28
CA SER A 45 1.64 -4.52 3.94
C SER A 45 1.95 -3.72 2.69
N TYR A 46 0.97 -3.57 1.81
CA TYR A 46 1.18 -3.01 0.48
C TYR A 46 -0.01 -2.17 0.06
N HIS A 47 0.25 -1.00 -0.50
CA HIS A 47 -0.74 -0.15 -1.13
C HIS A 47 -0.32 0.10 -2.58
N TYR A 48 -1.28 -0.05 -3.50
CA TYR A 48 -1.09 0.20 -4.91
C TYR A 48 -2.28 0.99 -5.43
N SER A 49 -2.04 2.12 -6.08
CA SER A 49 -3.09 2.91 -6.70
C SER A 49 -2.72 3.17 -8.16
N ASN A 50 -3.65 2.86 -9.05
CA ASN A 50 -3.52 3.08 -10.47
C ASN A 50 -4.07 4.45 -10.84
N SER A 51 -3.59 4.99 -11.96
CA SER A 51 -4.08 6.25 -12.52
C SER A 51 -5.53 6.18 -13.03
N ASP A 52 -6.05 4.97 -13.27
CA ASP A 52 -7.47 4.73 -13.61
C ASP A 52 -8.41 4.77 -12.39
N GLY A 53 -7.89 5.05 -11.20
CA GLY A 53 -8.64 5.12 -9.95
C GLY A 53 -8.82 3.78 -9.24
N SER A 54 -8.40 2.66 -9.86
CA SER A 54 -8.35 1.37 -9.17
C SER A 54 -7.24 1.34 -8.13
N TYR A 55 -7.46 0.66 -7.01
CA TYR A 55 -6.45 0.54 -5.96
C TYR A 55 -6.55 -0.77 -5.21
N TYR A 56 -5.45 -1.15 -4.59
CA TYR A 56 -5.29 -2.39 -3.84
C TYR A 56 -4.58 -2.11 -2.53
N TYR A 57 -5.14 -2.65 -1.45
CA TYR A 57 -4.55 -2.68 -0.13
C TYR A 57 -4.33 -4.13 0.29
N SER A 58 -3.14 -4.40 0.79
CA SER A 58 -2.79 -5.59 1.57
C SER A 58 -2.42 -5.10 2.96
N ASN A 59 -3.24 -5.44 3.95
CA ASN A 59 -3.14 -4.93 5.30
C ASN A 59 -2.30 -5.86 6.18
N SER A 60 -1.80 -5.33 7.29
CA SER A 60 -0.94 -6.07 8.23
C SER A 60 -1.68 -7.20 8.95
N ASN A 61 -2.99 -7.06 9.13
CA ASN A 61 -3.85 -8.11 9.67
C ASN A 61 -4.07 -9.27 8.69
N GLY A 62 -3.54 -9.20 7.46
CA GLY A 62 -3.70 -10.22 6.42
C GLY A 62 -4.94 -10.05 5.55
N SER A 63 -5.80 -9.07 5.82
CA SER A 63 -6.91 -8.76 4.93
C SER A 63 -6.43 -7.99 3.70
N THR A 64 -7.18 -8.11 2.61
CA THR A 64 -6.92 -7.35 1.39
C THR A 64 -8.18 -6.63 0.94
N TYR A 65 -7.99 -5.53 0.23
CA TYR A 65 -9.07 -4.74 -0.32
C TYR A 65 -8.70 -4.34 -1.73
N HIS A 66 -9.54 -4.69 -2.70
CA HIS A 66 -9.32 -4.39 -4.10
C HIS A 66 -10.49 -3.57 -4.63
N ASN A 67 -10.21 -2.35 -5.11
CA ASN A 67 -11.16 -1.50 -5.80
C ASN A 67 -10.80 -1.44 -7.28
N ASN A 68 -11.78 -1.62 -8.16
CA ASN A 68 -11.58 -1.64 -9.60
C ASN A 68 -11.63 -0.25 -10.27
N GLY A 69 -11.77 0.82 -9.51
CA GLY A 69 -11.90 2.20 -10.01
C GLY A 69 -13.24 2.50 -10.68
N LYS A 70 -14.16 1.53 -10.75
CA LYS A 70 -15.45 1.61 -11.46
C LYS A 70 -16.64 1.52 -10.50
N GLY A 71 -16.40 1.75 -9.21
CA GLY A 71 -17.44 1.69 -8.17
C GLY A 71 -17.65 0.30 -7.56
N THR A 72 -16.83 -0.70 -7.90
CA THR A 72 -16.84 -2.00 -7.23
C THR A 72 -15.59 -2.16 -6.39
N ALA A 73 -15.76 -2.68 -5.18
CA ALA A 73 -14.65 -3.12 -4.36
C ALA A 73 -14.92 -4.48 -3.73
N THR A 74 -13.86 -5.26 -3.60
CA THR A 74 -13.85 -6.56 -2.97
C THR A 74 -12.98 -6.48 -1.72
N TYR A 75 -13.59 -6.72 -0.58
CA TYR A 75 -12.87 -6.94 0.67
C TYR A 75 -12.68 -8.45 0.86
N THR A 76 -11.44 -8.87 1.05
CA THR A 76 -11.10 -10.24 1.39
C THR A 76 -10.57 -10.25 2.82
N PRO A 77 -11.30 -10.83 3.79
CA PRO A 77 -10.82 -10.93 5.16
C PRO A 77 -9.53 -11.76 5.21
N ALA A 78 -8.76 -11.58 6.28
CA ALA A 78 -7.62 -12.44 6.54
C ALA A 78 -8.10 -13.88 6.67
N GLN A 79 -7.39 -14.82 6.06
CA GLN A 79 -7.65 -16.24 6.29
C GLN A 79 -7.23 -16.52 7.73
N GLU A 80 -8.19 -16.91 8.57
CA GLU A 80 -7.87 -17.45 9.89
C GLU A 80 -6.99 -18.69 9.71
N LYS A 81 -5.94 -18.79 10.54
CA LYS A 81 -4.91 -19.82 10.43
C LYS A 81 -5.26 -21.02 11.29
#